data_AF-A0A3S3SCL1-F1
#
_entry.id   AF-A0A3S3SCL1-F1
#
_cell.length_a   1.000
_cell.length_b   1.000
_cell.length_c   1.000
_cell.angle_alpha   90.00
_cell.angle_beta   90.00
_cell.angle_gamma   90.00
#
_symmetry.space_group_name_H-M   'P 1'
#
loop_
_entity.id
_entity.type
_entity.pdbx_description
1 polymer ?
#
loop_
_entity_poly.entity_id
_entity_poly.type
_entity_poly.pdbx_seq_one_letter_code
_entity_poly.pdbx_strand_id
1 'polypeptide(L)'
;MSLLQKPKSEMTPEELAKREEEEFNTGPLSILTQSVKNNSQVLISCRNNRKLLGRVKAFDRHCNMVLENVKEMWTEIPKSGKGQKKKAKPVNKDRYISKMFIRGDSVILVLKNPLSTLPAERMK
;
A
#
# COMPACT_ATOMS: atom_id res chain seq x y z
N MET A 1 -7.41 -9.32 32.04
CA MET A 1 -8.73 -9.49 31.38
C MET A 1 -8.62 -8.95 29.97
N SER A 2 -8.99 -9.73 28.95
CA SER A 2 -8.70 -9.39 27.56
C SER A 2 -9.53 -8.18 27.11
N LEU A 3 -8.84 -7.10 26.69
CA LEU A 3 -9.44 -5.91 26.08
C LEU A 3 -10.23 -6.23 24.79
N LEU A 4 -10.09 -7.46 24.28
CA LEU A 4 -10.77 -8.00 23.11
C LEU A 4 -12.26 -8.33 23.34
N GLN A 5 -12.70 -8.56 24.59
CA GLN A 5 -14.08 -8.97 24.89
C GLN A 5 -15.05 -7.81 25.18
N LYS A 6 -14.55 -6.60 25.47
CA LYS A 6 -15.44 -5.43 25.64
C LYS A 6 -15.90 -4.91 24.28
N PRO A 7 -17.19 -4.56 24.11
CA PRO A 7 -17.70 -3.95 22.88
C PRO A 7 -17.09 -2.56 22.67
N LYS A 8 -16.83 -2.19 21.41
CA LYS A 8 -16.22 -0.89 21.04
C LYS A 8 -17.02 0.33 21.51
N SER A 9 -18.33 0.17 21.74
CA SER A 9 -19.23 1.23 22.22
C SER A 9 -19.03 1.62 23.69
N GLU A 10 -18.42 0.74 24.51
CA GLU A 10 -18.29 0.94 25.97
C GLU A 10 -16.87 1.28 26.41
N MET A 11 -15.91 1.35 25.48
CA MET A 11 -14.53 1.69 25.79
C MET A 11 -14.32 3.20 25.82
N THR A 12 -13.45 3.63 26.73
CA THR A 12 -12.96 5.00 26.76
C THR A 12 -12.11 5.31 25.52
N PRO A 13 -11.94 6.58 25.12
CA PRO A 13 -11.10 6.97 23.99
C PRO A 13 -9.65 6.46 24.11
N GLU A 14 -9.10 6.42 25.33
CA GLU A 14 -7.75 5.92 25.59
C GLU A 14 -7.63 4.40 25.42
N GLU A 15 -8.63 3.64 25.87
CA GLU A 15 -8.69 2.20 25.66
C GLU A 15 -8.86 1.84 24.17
N LEU A 16 -9.66 2.62 23.43
CA LEU A 16 -9.81 2.46 21.98
C LEU A 16 -8.50 2.68 21.24
N ALA A 17 -7.74 3.73 21.61
CA ALA A 17 -6.44 4.01 21.00
C ALA A 17 -5.41 2.90 21.28
N LYS A 18 -5.35 2.40 22.53
CA LYS A 18 -4.48 1.27 22.89
C LYS A 18 -4.83 0.00 22.13
N ARG A 19 -6.13 -0.30 22.01
CA ARG A 19 -6.60 -1.45 21.24
C ARG A 19 -6.26 -1.32 19.75
N GLU A 20 -6.39 -0.13 19.17
CA GLU A 20 -6.01 0.14 17.78
C GLU A 20 -4.50 -0.02 17.57
N GLU A 21 -3.68 0.45 18.50
CA GLU A 21 -2.22 0.23 18.47
C GLU A 21 -1.84 -1.25 18.58
N GLU A 22 -2.50 -2.01 19.45
CA GLU A 22 -2.32 -3.47 19.57
C GLU A 22 -2.72 -4.18 18.27
N GLU A 23 -3.86 -3.81 17.67
CA GLU A 23 -4.35 -4.32 16.39
C GLU A 23 -3.35 -4.01 15.25
N PHE A 24 -2.70 -2.84 15.26
CA PHE A 24 -1.66 -2.48 14.29
C PHE A 24 -0.34 -3.23 14.48
N ASN A 25 0.03 -3.63 15.69
CA ASN A 25 1.30 -4.31 15.95
C ASN A 25 1.19 -5.83 15.79
N THR A 26 0.05 -6.42 16.15
CA THR A 26 -0.13 -7.89 16.18
C THR A 26 -1.01 -8.42 15.05
N GLY A 27 -1.78 -7.55 14.39
CA GLY A 27 -2.72 -7.93 13.34
C GLY A 27 -2.15 -7.92 11.91
N PRO A 28 -3.00 -8.08 10.88
CA PRO A 28 -2.59 -8.10 9.48
C PRO A 28 -1.96 -6.77 9.01
N LEU A 29 -2.29 -5.65 9.67
CA LEU A 29 -1.69 -4.34 9.39
C LEU A 29 -0.26 -4.19 9.92
N SER A 30 0.23 -5.15 10.71
CA SER A 30 1.63 -5.16 11.20
C SER A 30 2.66 -5.11 10.07
N ILE A 31 2.32 -5.61 8.88
CA ILE A 31 3.17 -5.50 7.69
C ILE A 31 3.41 -4.04 7.31
N LEU A 32 2.38 -3.19 7.40
CA LEU A 32 2.49 -1.74 7.15
C LEU A 32 3.27 -1.05 8.28
N THR A 33 3.01 -1.41 9.53
CA THR A 33 3.75 -0.91 10.70
C THR A 33 5.25 -1.16 10.55
N GLN A 34 5.64 -2.38 10.19
CA GLN A 34 7.04 -2.71 9.92
C GLN A 34 7.59 -1.97 8.70
N SER A 35 6.75 -1.76 7.68
CA SER A 35 7.18 -1.08 6.46
C SER A 35 7.50 0.39 6.69
N VAL A 36 6.72 1.07 7.54
CA VAL A 36 6.99 2.45 7.98
C VAL A 36 8.26 2.50 8.83
N LYS A 37 8.37 1.63 9.85
CA LYS A 37 9.53 1.58 10.76
C LYS A 37 10.85 1.35 10.03
N ASN A 38 10.86 0.39 9.10
CA ASN A 38 12.07 0.04 8.34
C ASN A 38 12.27 0.90 7.09
N ASN A 39 11.35 1.84 6.82
CA ASN A 39 11.31 2.64 5.59
C ASN A 39 11.46 1.76 4.32
N SER A 40 10.86 0.57 4.37
CA SER A 40 10.98 -0.44 3.32
C SER A 40 10.05 -0.13 2.14
N GLN A 41 10.47 -0.56 0.96
CA GLN A 41 9.64 -0.42 -0.23
C GLN A 41 8.48 -1.41 -0.22
N VAL A 42 7.30 -0.95 -0.62
CA VAL A 42 6.09 -1.75 -0.77
C VAL A 42 5.56 -1.65 -2.19
N LEU A 43 4.98 -2.75 -2.67
CA LEU A 43 4.20 -2.79 -3.90
C LEU A 43 2.72 -2.84 -3.52
N ILE A 44 1.95 -1.86 -3.99
CA ILE A 44 0.52 -1.72 -3.74
C ILE A 44 -0.22 -1.90 -5.06
N SER A 45 -1.09 -2.90 -5.12
CA SER A 45 -2.01 -3.09 -6.25
C SER A 45 -3.29 -2.31 -5.97
N CYS A 46 -3.59 -1.35 -6.83
CA CYS A 46 -4.79 -0.53 -6.73
C CYS A 46 -5.91 -1.03 -7.64
N ARG A 47 -7.13 -0.62 -7.33
CA ARG A 47 -8.30 -0.70 -8.23
C ARG A 47 -7.98 0.02 -9.55
N ASN A 48 -8.55 -0.46 -10.65
CA ASN A 48 -8.25 -0.05 -12.02
C ASN A 48 -6.88 -0.49 -12.56
N ASN A 49 -6.31 -1.57 -11.99
CA ASN A 49 -5.09 -2.22 -12.48
C ASN A 49 -3.86 -1.28 -12.53
N ARG A 50 -3.82 -0.30 -11.61
CA ARG A 50 -2.66 0.56 -11.35
C ARG A 50 -1.83 -0.07 -10.25
N LYS A 51 -0.50 -0.07 -10.40
CA LYS A 51 0.43 -0.57 -9.39
C LYS A 51 1.30 0.58 -8.89
N LEU A 52 1.41 0.73 -7.58
CA LEU A 52 2.25 1.73 -6.94
C LEU A 52 3.41 1.03 -6.26
N LEU A 53 4.62 1.45 -6.58
CA LEU A 53 5.82 1.02 -5.89
C LEU A 53 6.39 2.22 -5.15
N GLY A 54 6.41 2.20 -3.82
CA GLY A 54 6.81 3.36 -3.03
C GLY A 54 7.16 3.00 -1.60
N ARG A 55 7.37 4.01 -0.75
CA ARG A 55 7.63 3.84 0.69
C ARG A 55 6.49 4.46 1.48
N VAL A 56 5.93 3.70 2.42
CA VAL A 56 4.86 4.20 3.30
C VAL A 56 5.48 5.04 4.41
N LYS A 57 4.95 6.25 4.61
CA LYS A 57 5.33 7.13 5.73
C LYS A 57 4.31 7.11 6.86
N ALA A 58 3.04 7.01 6.51
CA ALA A 58 1.95 6.87 7.47
C ALA A 58 0.83 6.04 6.85
N PHE A 59 0.08 5.36 7.70
CA PHE A 59 -1.15 4.65 7.33
C PHE A 59 -2.18 4.77 8.44
N ASP A 60 -3.43 4.41 8.16
CA ASP A 60 -4.51 4.33 9.15
C ASP A 60 -5.27 3.00 9.08
N ARG A 61 -6.29 2.85 9.93
CA ARG A 61 -7.17 1.66 9.97
C ARG A 61 -7.98 1.40 8.71
N HIS A 62 -8.18 2.41 7.86
CA HIS A 62 -8.88 2.25 6.60
C HIS A 62 -7.94 1.88 5.46
N CYS A 63 -6.65 1.69 5.74
CA CYS A 63 -5.59 1.55 4.76
C CYS A 63 -5.42 2.79 3.87
N ASN A 64 -5.82 3.99 4.34
CA ASN A 64 -5.33 5.22 3.72
C ASN A 64 -3.83 5.31 3.99
N MET A 65 -3.05 5.76 3.01
CA MET A 65 -1.59 5.79 3.15
C MET A 65 -1.03 7.09 2.59
N VAL A 66 -0.01 7.60 3.30
CA VAL A 66 0.89 8.63 2.81
C VAL A 66 2.15 7.91 2.31
N LEU A 67 2.45 8.11 1.03
CA LEU A 67 3.55 7.48 0.33
C LEU A 67 4.56 8.53 -0.13
N GLU A 68 5.83 8.15 -0.16
CA GLU A 68 6.91 8.93 -0.75
C GLU A 68 7.69 8.12 -1.79
N ASN A 69 8.30 8.83 -2.74
CA ASN A 69 9.10 8.26 -3.83
C ASN A 69 8.31 7.20 -4.61
N VAL A 70 7.08 7.55 -5.03
CA VAL A 70 6.15 6.61 -5.64
C VAL A 70 6.39 6.53 -7.13
N LYS A 71 6.60 5.31 -7.61
CA LYS A 71 6.53 4.95 -9.02
C LYS A 71 5.19 4.28 -9.29
N GLU A 72 4.32 4.98 -10.00
CA GLU A 72 3.05 4.41 -10.48
C GLU A 72 3.26 3.78 -11.85
N MET A 73 2.73 2.57 -12.04
CA MET A 73 2.85 1.78 -13.26
C MET A 73 1.47 1.32 -13.69
N TRP A 74 1.14 1.51 -14.97
CA TRP A 74 -0.09 1.00 -15.58
C TRP A 74 0.15 0.62 -17.04
N THR A 75 -0.77 -0.16 -17.58
CA THR A 75 -0.71 -0.56 -18.99
C THR A 75 -1.85 0.14 -19.73
N GLU A 76 -1.51 0.88 -20.78
CA GLU A 76 -2.48 1.44 -21.71
C GLU A 76 -2.60 0.54 -22.94
N ILE A 77 -3.84 0.29 -23.35
CA ILE A 77 -4.14 -0.35 -24.62
C ILE A 77 -4.54 0.79 -25.56
N PRO A 78 -3.71 1.13 -26.56
CA PRO A 78 -4.07 2.19 -27.52
C PRO A 78 -5.40 1.85 -28.19
N LYS A 79 -6.29 2.84 -28.32
CA LYS A 79 -7.47 2.66 -29.16
C LYS A 79 -6.98 2.54 -30.60
N SER A 80 -7.15 1.35 -31.17
CA SER A 80 -6.86 1.09 -32.58
C SER A 80 -7.71 2.04 -33.43
N GLY A 81 -7.10 2.75 -34.38
CA GLY A 81 -7.84 3.67 -35.27
C GLY A 81 -8.92 2.93 -36.07
N LYS A 82 -9.95 3.66 -36.53
CA LYS A 82 -11.02 3.12 -37.38
C LYS A 82 -10.40 2.34 -38.56
N GLY A 83 -10.57 1.02 -38.58
CA GLY A 83 -10.13 0.14 -39.68
C GLY A 83 -9.08 -0.94 -39.33
N GLN A 84 -8.46 -0.92 -38.15
CA GLN A 84 -7.46 -1.93 -37.80
C GLN A 84 -8.06 -3.14 -37.05
N LYS A 85 -8.06 -4.31 -37.70
CA LYS A 85 -8.59 -5.60 -37.19
C LYS A 85 -7.81 -6.20 -36.00
N LYS A 86 -6.63 -5.67 -35.66
CA LYS A 86 -5.79 -6.18 -34.55
C LYS A 86 -5.85 -5.24 -33.35
N LYS A 87 -6.06 -5.81 -32.14
CA LYS A 87 -5.95 -5.08 -30.87
C LYS A 87 -4.52 -4.53 -30.76
N ALA A 88 -4.38 -3.25 -30.44
CA ALA A 88 -3.07 -2.61 -30.29
C ALA A 88 -2.28 -3.29 -29.16
N LYS A 89 -0.96 -3.33 -29.30
CA LYS A 89 -0.08 -3.93 -28.29
C LYS A 89 -0.20 -3.13 -26.98
N PRO A 90 -0.33 -3.80 -25.81
CA PRO A 90 -0.32 -3.11 -24.53
C PRO A 90 1.01 -2.38 -24.32
N VAL A 91 0.94 -1.09 -23.96
CA VAL A 91 2.10 -0.24 -23.68
C VAL A 91 2.18 0.01 -22.19
N ASN A 92 3.31 -0.33 -21.57
CA ASN A 92 3.54 -0.01 -20.17
C ASN A 92 3.95 1.45 -20.04
N LYS A 93 3.24 2.17 -19.17
CA LYS A 93 3.57 3.54 -18.77
C LYS A 93 3.91 3.56 -17.29
N ASP A 94 4.83 4.44 -16.95
CA ASP A 94 5.13 4.78 -15.58
C ASP A 94 5.16 6.30 -15.38
N ARG A 95 4.93 6.72 -14.13
CA ARG A 95 5.16 8.09 -13.68
C ARG A 95 5.74 8.08 -12.28
N TYR A 96 6.52 9.11 -11.99
CA TYR A 96 7.12 9.32 -10.68
C TYR A 96 6.40 10.45 -9.93
N ILE A 97 6.11 10.22 -8.65
CA ILE A 97 5.43 11.16 -7.77
C ILE A 97 6.22 11.20 -6.45
N SER A 98 6.73 12.37 -6.09
CA SER A 98 7.59 12.52 -4.90
C SER A 98 6.84 12.26 -3.58
N LYS A 99 5.61 12.77 -3.46
CA LYS A 99 4.72 12.57 -2.31
C LYS A 99 3.30 12.32 -2.80
N MET A 100 2.63 11.31 -2.25
CA MET A 100 1.30 10.90 -2.68
C MET A 100 0.46 10.49 -1.47
N PHE A 101 -0.80 10.94 -1.43
CA PHE A 101 -1.80 10.37 -0.54
C PHE A 101 -2.69 9.43 -1.34
N ILE A 102 -2.93 8.23 -0.82
CA ILE A 102 -3.88 7.26 -1.38
C ILE A 102 -4.97 6.94 -0.39
N ARG A 103 -6.19 6.77 -0.91
CA ARG A 103 -7.34 6.32 -0.14
C ARG A 103 -7.40 4.79 -0.12
N GLY A 104 -7.72 4.21 1.04
CA GLY A 104 -7.71 2.77 1.27
C GLY A 104 -8.75 1.99 0.48
N ASP A 105 -9.87 2.61 0.10
CA ASP A 105 -10.88 1.99 -0.78
C ASP A 105 -10.32 1.58 -2.16
N SER A 106 -9.22 2.21 -2.58
CA SER A 106 -8.54 1.88 -3.83
C SER A 106 -7.53 0.75 -3.69
N VAL A 107 -7.13 0.38 -2.48
CA VAL A 107 -6.11 -0.64 -2.24
C VAL A 107 -6.72 -2.03 -2.28
N ILE A 108 -6.11 -2.94 -3.04
CA ILE A 108 -6.55 -4.35 -3.12
C ILE A 108 -5.54 -5.25 -2.41
N LEU A 109 -4.25 -5.06 -2.69
CA LEU A 109 -3.18 -5.90 -2.18
C LEU A 109 -1.97 -5.05 -1.83
N VAL A 110 -1.35 -5.35 -0.69
CA VAL A 110 -0.08 -4.76 -0.27
C VAL A 110 0.94 -5.87 -0.12
N LEU A 111 2.09 -5.71 -0.76
CA LEU A 111 3.22 -6.63 -0.68
C LEU A 111 4.45 -5.88 -0.17
N LYS A 112 5.05 -6.38 0.89
CA LYS A 112 6.34 -5.90 1.39
C LYS A 112 7.45 -6.47 0.51
N ASN A 113 8.40 -5.63 0.10
CA ASN A 113 9.55 -6.10 -0.67
C ASN A 113 10.46 -6.99 0.22
N PRO A 114 10.66 -8.28 -0.10
CA PRO A 114 11.49 -9.18 0.70
C PRO A 114 12.97 -8.79 0.69
N LEU A 115 13.43 -8.05 -0.32
CA LEU A 115 14.83 -7.61 -0.41
C LEU A 115 15.13 -6.45 0.55
N SER A 116 14.12 -5.81 1.13
CA SER A 116 14.31 -4.72 2.10
C SER A 116 14.90 -5.18 3.44
N THR A 117 14.91 -6.48 3.72
CA THR A 117 15.52 -7.07 4.92
C THR A 117 16.94 -7.58 4.69
N LEU A 118 17.45 -7.51 3.44
CA LEU A 118 18.80 -7.91 3.13
C LEU A 118 19.76 -6.72 3.32
N PRO A 119 20.94 -6.93 3.92
CA PRO A 119 21.98 -5.91 3.97
C PRO A 119 22.38 -5.49 2.54
N ALA A 120 22.68 -4.20 2.38
CA ALA A 120 22.89 -3.53 1.10
C ALA A 120 23.96 -4.17 0.17
N GLU A 121 24.80 -5.05 0.71
CA GLU A 121 25.85 -5.76 -0.04
C GLU A 121 25.32 -6.78 -1.07
N ARG A 122 24.07 -7.26 -0.92
CA ARG A 122 23.47 -8.24 -1.86
C ARG A 122 22.57 -7.64 -2.94
N MET A 123 22.53 -6.30 -3.06
CA MET A 123 21.73 -5.60 -4.07
C MET A 123 22.50 -5.24 -5.36
N LYS A 124 23.70 -5.79 -5.56
CA LYS A 124 24.47 -5.65 -6.81
C LYS A 124 24.28 -6.86 -7.72
#